data_AF-B6SG59-F1
#
_entry.id   AF-B6SG59-F1
#
_cell.length_a   1.000
_cell.length_b   1.000
_cell.length_c   1.000
_cell.angle_alpha   90.00
_cell.angle_beta   90.00
_cell.angle_gamma   90.00
#
_symmetry.space_group_name_H-M   'P 1'
#
loop_
_entity.id
_entity.type
_entity.pdbx_description
1 polymer ?
#
loop_
_entity_poly.entity_id
_entity_poly.type
_entity_poly.pdbx_seq_one_letter_code
_entity_poly.pdbx_strand_id
1 'polypeptide(L)'
;GSGKTTLARAVCSNYHHSFSRHCYLEDVRSKKKEMVSLQEQLLRDILKQPDIKVSSVAEGTKEIKKRLGSMKVLVVVDDIDDADQLDELAIEHVSFGPGSRIIITTRDEHVLNIQRVDKKNKAQAMTEKEAFELLSWHAFGNDYPDKEYIELARDIVDYCGGLPLAL
;
A
#
# COMPACT_ATOMS: atom_id res chain seq x y z
N GLY A 1 2.64 -6.20 -11.63
CA GLY A 1 2.07 -6.94 -10.50
C GLY A 1 3.13 -7.69 -9.72
N SER A 2 4.06 -6.97 -9.09
CA SER A 2 5.14 -7.56 -8.27
C SER A 2 4.76 -7.74 -6.79
N GLY A 3 3.48 -7.62 -6.43
CA GLY A 3 3.00 -7.82 -5.06
C GLY A 3 3.11 -6.65 -4.07
N LYS A 4 3.39 -5.41 -4.50
CA LYS A 4 3.50 -4.25 -3.59
C LYS A 4 2.24 -4.02 -2.72
N THR A 5 1.06 -3.99 -3.33
CA THR A 5 -0.24 -3.87 -2.65
C THR A 5 -0.46 -5.03 -1.67
N THR A 6 -0.17 -6.26 -2.10
CA THR A 6 -0.28 -7.46 -1.25
C THR A 6 0.64 -7.35 -0.03
N LEU A 7 1.89 -6.93 -0.22
CA LEU A 7 2.85 -6.73 0.86
C LEU A 7 2.41 -5.63 1.82
N ALA A 8 1.95 -4.49 1.31
CA ALA A 8 1.47 -3.38 2.14
C ALA A 8 0.26 -3.79 2.98
N ARG A 9 -0.68 -4.54 2.40
CA ARG A 9 -1.82 -5.12 3.10
C ARG A 9 -1.37 -6.11 4.19
N ALA A 10 -0.46 -7.02 3.87
CA ALA A 10 0.09 -7.97 4.84
C ALA A 10 0.80 -7.27 6.01
N VAL A 11 1.58 -6.22 5.75
CA VAL A 11 2.21 -5.41 6.79
C VAL A 11 1.15 -4.72 7.66
N CYS A 12 0.12 -4.14 7.06
CA CYS A 12 -0.96 -3.52 7.83
C CYS A 12 -1.66 -4.58 8.72
N SER A 13 -2.08 -5.71 8.16
CA SER A 13 -2.72 -6.80 8.90
C SER A 13 -1.85 -7.33 10.04
N ASN A 14 -0.55 -7.53 9.81
CA ASN A 14 0.35 -8.10 10.81
C ASN A 14 0.77 -7.11 11.89
N TYR A 15 0.89 -5.81 11.59
CA TYR A 15 1.48 -4.84 12.52
C TYR A 15 0.49 -3.78 13.04
N HIS A 16 -0.76 -3.72 12.54
CA HIS A 16 -1.73 -2.71 12.99
C HIS A 16 -1.96 -2.76 14.51
N HIS A 17 -1.91 -3.94 15.15
CA HIS A 17 -2.12 -4.08 16.59
C HIS A 17 -1.07 -3.36 17.44
N SER A 18 0.11 -3.07 16.88
CA SER A 18 1.16 -2.28 17.53
C SER A 18 0.89 -0.75 17.48
N PHE A 19 -0.16 -0.34 16.77
CA PHE A 19 -0.59 1.05 16.62
C PHE A 19 -2.05 1.19 17.06
N SER A 20 -2.32 2.07 18.01
CA SER A 20 -3.69 2.28 18.51
C SER A 20 -4.63 2.86 17.43
N ARG A 21 -4.06 3.54 16.43
CA ARG A 21 -4.72 4.19 15.29
C ARG A 21 -4.01 3.82 13.99
N HIS A 22 -4.77 3.41 12.97
CA HIS A 22 -4.23 3.07 11.66
C HIS A 22 -5.25 3.36 10.55
N CYS A 23 -4.77 3.52 9.31
CA CYS A 23 -5.60 3.72 8.13
C CYS A 23 -4.92 3.09 6.91
N TYR A 24 -5.71 2.47 6.03
CA TYR A 24 -5.26 1.95 4.73
C TYR A 24 -6.05 2.65 3.63
N LEU A 25 -5.38 3.52 2.87
CA LEU A 25 -5.92 4.20 1.70
C LEU A 25 -5.57 3.37 0.46
N GLU A 26 -6.57 2.67 -0.07
CA GLU A 26 -6.38 1.78 -1.22
C GLU A 26 -6.57 2.49 -2.56
N ASP A 27 -5.75 2.11 -3.55
CA ASP A 27 -5.85 2.50 -4.96
C ASP A 27 -5.98 4.02 -5.17
N VAL A 28 -5.07 4.79 -4.56
CA VAL A 28 -5.16 6.26 -4.56
C VAL A 28 -5.01 6.85 -5.97
N ARG A 29 -4.21 6.23 -6.85
CA ARG A 29 -4.13 6.61 -8.26
C ARG A 29 -5.49 6.70 -8.94
N SER A 30 -6.39 5.73 -8.74
CA SER A 30 -7.69 5.75 -9.41
C SER A 30 -8.66 6.78 -8.82
N LYS A 31 -8.39 7.24 -7.59
CA LYS A 31 -9.25 8.12 -6.79
C LYS A 31 -8.83 9.60 -6.80
N LYS A 32 -8.07 10.06 -7.81
CA LYS A 32 -7.66 11.48 -7.93
C LYS A 32 -8.81 12.49 -7.88
N LYS A 33 -10.01 12.11 -8.31
CA LYS A 33 -11.21 12.98 -8.25
C LYS A 33 -11.95 12.93 -6.90
N GLU A 34 -11.52 12.05 -6.00
CA GLU A 34 -12.18 11.72 -4.74
C GLU A 34 -11.28 12.01 -3.53
N MET A 35 -10.32 12.94 -3.68
CA MET A 35 -9.33 13.26 -2.65
C MET A 35 -9.96 13.72 -1.34
N VAL A 36 -11.07 14.45 -1.39
CA VAL A 36 -11.87 14.79 -0.20
C VAL A 36 -12.36 13.54 0.52
N SER A 37 -12.83 12.52 -0.20
CA SER A 37 -13.27 11.25 0.37
C SER A 37 -12.11 10.51 1.05
N LEU A 38 -10.92 10.52 0.45
CA LEU A 38 -9.72 9.92 1.05
C LEU A 38 -9.27 10.65 2.31
N GLN A 39 -9.34 11.99 2.33
CA GLN A 39 -9.05 12.79 3.53
C GLN A 39 -10.05 12.52 4.65
N GLU A 40 -11.35 12.43 4.31
CA GLU A 40 -12.39 12.04 5.26
C GLU A 40 -12.12 10.64 5.81
N GLN A 41 -11.82 9.66 4.96
CA GLN A 41 -11.47 8.30 5.38
C GLN A 41 -10.28 8.31 6.35
N LEU A 42 -9.18 8.99 6.00
CA LEU A 42 -7.99 9.09 6.85
C LEU A 42 -8.33 9.68 8.22
N LEU A 43 -9.11 10.75 8.25
CA LEU A 43 -9.57 11.37 9.50
C LEU A 43 -10.47 10.42 10.30
N ARG A 44 -11.44 9.75 9.65
CA ARG A 44 -12.40 8.85 10.32
C ARG A 44 -11.70 7.66 10.95
N ASP A 45 -10.81 7.02 10.22
CA ASP A 45 -10.08 5.82 10.67
C ASP A 45 -9.15 6.14 11.86
N ILE A 46 -8.39 7.24 11.75
CA ILE A 46 -7.45 7.63 12.80
C ILE A 46 -8.16 8.20 14.03
N LEU A 47 -9.18 9.06 13.85
CA LEU A 47 -9.92 9.64 14.99
C LEU A 47 -10.93 8.68 15.59
N LYS A 48 -11.32 7.61 14.87
CA LYS A 48 -12.43 6.71 15.21
C LYS A 48 -13.75 7.47 15.36
N GLN A 49 -14.00 8.40 14.43
CA GLN A 49 -15.22 9.21 14.38
C GLN A 49 -15.86 9.02 13.00
N PRO A 50 -17.07 8.47 12.90
CA PRO A 50 -17.68 8.15 11.60
C PRO A 50 -18.18 9.40 10.84
N ASP A 51 -18.59 10.45 11.55
CA ASP A 51 -19.32 11.59 10.97
C ASP A 51 -18.44 12.78 10.57
N ILE A 52 -17.24 12.51 10.08
CA ILE A 52 -16.34 13.56 9.60
C ILE A 52 -16.72 13.95 8.17
N LYS A 53 -16.92 15.26 7.94
CA LYS A 53 -17.10 15.84 6.62
C LYS A 53 -16.11 16.96 6.38
N VAL A 54 -15.63 17.04 5.15
CA VAL A 54 -14.70 18.07 4.68
C VAL A 54 -15.29 18.69 3.41
N SER A 55 -15.29 20.01 3.30
CA SER A 55 -15.90 20.73 2.17
C SER A 55 -14.96 20.88 0.96
N SER A 56 -13.65 20.76 1.15
CA SER A 56 -12.65 20.91 0.10
C SER A 56 -11.33 20.24 0.46
N VAL A 57 -10.50 19.93 -0.54
CA VAL A 57 -9.17 19.35 -0.34
C VAL A 57 -8.33 20.20 0.63
N ALA A 58 -8.30 21.52 0.42
CA ALA A 58 -7.55 22.43 1.28
C ALA A 58 -8.00 22.42 2.75
N GLU A 59 -9.31 22.31 3.00
CA GLU A 59 -9.84 22.15 4.36
C GLU A 59 -9.39 20.81 4.95
N GLY A 60 -9.48 19.72 4.19
CA GLY A 60 -9.12 18.38 4.68
C GLY A 60 -7.65 18.28 5.03
N THR A 61 -6.76 18.82 4.19
CA THR A 61 -5.31 18.92 4.46
C THR A 61 -5.06 19.65 5.77
N LYS A 62 -5.76 20.78 6.00
CA LYS A 62 -5.64 21.55 7.24
C LYS A 62 -6.14 20.78 8.46
N GLU A 63 -7.27 20.09 8.34
CA GLU A 63 -7.84 19.29 9.43
C GLU A 63 -6.97 18.07 9.76
N ILE A 64 -6.36 17.43 8.76
CA ILE A 64 -5.38 16.35 8.96
C ILE A 64 -4.19 16.87 9.76
N LYS A 65 -3.54 17.96 9.31
CA LYS A 65 -2.40 18.56 10.01
C LYS A 65 -2.75 18.96 11.44
N LYS A 66 -3.91 19.59 11.64
CA LYS A 66 -4.38 20.09 12.94
C LYS A 66 -4.72 18.97 13.92
N ARG A 67 -5.43 17.93 13.47
CA ARG A 67 -5.98 16.90 14.36
C ARG A 67 -5.07 15.69 14.51
N LEU A 68 -4.30 15.34 13.48
CA LEU A 68 -3.46 14.14 13.47
C LEU A 68 -1.97 14.44 13.77
N GLY A 69 -1.57 15.72 13.74
CA GLY A 69 -0.17 16.16 13.85
C GLY A 69 0.61 15.70 15.09
N SER A 70 -0.07 15.40 16.19
CA SER A 70 0.57 14.90 17.43
C SER A 70 0.32 13.42 17.70
N MET A 71 -0.40 12.74 16.80
CA MET A 71 -0.83 11.36 17.00
C MET A 71 0.18 10.36 16.44
N LYS A 72 0.48 9.31 17.20
CA LYS A 72 1.23 8.15 16.70
C LYS A 72 0.31 7.26 15.86
N VAL A 73 0.57 7.13 14.56
CA VAL A 73 -0.29 6.42 13.61
C VAL A 73 0.48 5.43 12.73
N LEU A 74 -0.23 4.44 12.17
CA LEU A 74 0.20 3.67 11.01
C LEU A 74 -0.69 4.02 9.81
N VAL A 75 -0.12 4.64 8.77
CA VAL A 75 -0.87 4.98 7.56
C VAL A 75 -0.25 4.26 6.37
N VAL A 76 -1.08 3.55 5.61
CA VAL A 76 -0.68 2.95 4.33
C VAL A 76 -1.37 3.71 3.21
N VAL A 77 -0.60 4.17 2.25
CA VAL A 77 -1.08 4.89 1.06
C VAL A 77 -0.68 4.08 -0.15
N ASP A 78 -1.65 3.40 -0.76
CA ASP A 78 -1.41 2.39 -1.78
C ASP A 78 -1.66 2.93 -3.21
N ASP A 79 -0.75 2.58 -4.11
CA ASP A 79 -0.74 2.88 -5.54
C ASP A 79 -0.81 4.39 -5.83
N ILE A 80 0.16 5.16 -5.34
CA ILE A 80 0.38 6.57 -5.69
C ILE A 80 1.12 6.67 -7.02
N ASP A 81 0.76 7.65 -7.86
CA ASP A 81 1.46 7.98 -9.11
C ASP A 81 1.79 9.47 -9.26
N ASP A 82 1.43 10.29 -8.28
CA ASP A 82 1.68 11.74 -8.27
C ASP A 82 2.03 12.21 -6.86
N ALA A 83 3.02 13.10 -6.74
CA ALA A 83 3.40 13.67 -5.45
C ALA A 83 2.31 14.59 -4.88
N ASP A 84 1.53 15.24 -5.75
CA ASP A 84 0.43 16.12 -5.33
C ASP A 84 -0.61 15.35 -4.49
N GLN A 85 -0.82 14.06 -4.75
CA GLN A 85 -1.72 13.21 -3.96
C GLN A 85 -1.27 13.08 -2.50
N LEU A 86 0.04 13.05 -2.25
CA LEU A 86 0.61 12.99 -0.91
C LEU A 86 0.46 14.33 -0.20
N ASP A 87 0.72 15.44 -0.90
CA ASP A 87 0.55 16.80 -0.38
C ASP A 87 -0.91 17.07 0.01
N GLU A 88 -1.86 16.67 -0.84
CA GLU A 88 -3.28 16.80 -0.57
C GLU A 88 -3.71 15.97 0.65
N LEU A 89 -3.18 14.75 0.81
CA LEU A 89 -3.39 13.93 2.01
C LEU A 89 -2.60 14.41 3.23
N ALA A 90 -1.88 15.53 3.13
CA ALA A 90 -0.97 16.04 4.14
C ALA A 90 0.01 14.95 4.62
N ILE A 91 0.48 14.08 3.74
CA ILE A 91 1.50 13.09 4.07
C ILE A 91 2.85 13.77 3.89
N GLU A 92 3.46 14.21 4.98
CA GLU A 92 4.79 14.82 5.05
C GLU A 92 5.51 14.30 6.31
N HIS A 93 6.82 14.51 6.40
CA HIS A 93 7.64 14.06 7.55
C HIS A 93 7.11 14.52 8.91
N VAL A 94 6.52 15.71 8.97
CA VAL A 94 6.06 16.35 10.21
C VAL A 94 4.55 16.24 10.43
N SER A 95 3.85 15.50 9.57
CA SER A 95 2.39 15.46 9.56
C SER A 95 1.77 14.67 10.71
N PHE A 96 2.56 13.87 11.42
CA PHE A 96 2.08 12.99 12.48
C PHE A 96 3.05 12.99 13.66
N GLY A 97 2.55 12.52 14.80
CA GLY A 97 3.31 12.49 16.04
C GLY A 97 4.47 11.50 16.02
N PRO A 98 5.43 11.66 16.97
CA PRO A 98 6.57 10.76 17.09
C PRO A 98 6.19 9.28 17.17
N GLY A 99 6.97 8.44 16.50
CA GLY A 99 6.76 7.00 16.44
C GLY A 99 5.76 6.54 15.38
N SER A 100 5.21 7.45 14.57
CA SER A 100 4.37 7.12 13.43
C SER A 100 5.14 6.36 12.35
N ARG A 101 4.39 5.62 11.53
CA ARG A 101 4.91 4.91 10.35
C ARG A 101 3.97 5.13 9.18
N ILE A 102 4.53 5.59 8.07
CA ILE A 102 3.81 5.79 6.83
C ILE A 102 4.44 4.87 5.79
N ILE A 103 3.60 4.09 5.11
CA ILE A 103 4.02 3.16 4.05
C ILE A 103 3.36 3.63 2.77
N ILE A 104 4.17 3.92 1.77
CA ILE A 104 3.70 4.34 0.45
C ILE A 104 4.04 3.23 -0.54
N THR A 105 3.09 2.81 -1.35
CA THR A 105 3.37 1.99 -2.53
C THR A 105 3.21 2.83 -3.78
N THR A 106 4.15 2.69 -4.71
CA THR A 106 4.12 3.37 -5.99
C THR A 106 4.86 2.53 -7.04
N ARG A 107 4.55 2.78 -8.31
CA ARG A 107 5.29 2.26 -9.46
C ARG A 107 6.38 3.23 -9.92
N ASP A 108 6.31 4.49 -9.49
CA ASP A 108 7.22 5.55 -9.87
C ASP A 108 8.10 5.97 -8.69
N GLU A 109 9.40 5.70 -8.81
CA GLU A 109 10.36 6.09 -7.78
C GLU A 109 10.50 7.62 -7.66
N HIS A 110 10.15 8.38 -8.70
CA HIS A 110 10.24 9.84 -8.69
C HIS A 110 9.34 10.46 -7.62
N VAL A 111 8.13 9.93 -7.42
CA VAL A 111 7.22 10.34 -6.34
C VAL A 111 7.92 10.24 -4.98
N LEU A 112 8.64 9.13 -4.73
CA LEU A 112 9.37 8.93 -3.47
C LEU A 112 10.53 9.89 -3.28
N ASN A 113 11.16 10.32 -4.38
CA ASN A 113 12.25 11.30 -4.37
C ASN A 113 11.74 12.69 -4.02
N ILE A 114 10.63 13.13 -4.63
CA ILE A 114 9.96 14.40 -4.32
C ILE A 114 9.59 14.43 -2.83
N GLN A 115 9.00 13.33 -2.36
CA GLN A 115 8.57 13.19 -0.97
C GLN A 115 9.71 13.06 0.05
N ARG A 116 10.95 12.78 -0.41
CA ARG A 116 12.14 12.58 0.44
C ARG A 116 11.91 11.54 1.54
N VAL A 117 11.37 10.37 1.18
CA VAL A 117 11.10 9.29 2.13
C VAL A 117 12.37 8.78 2.82
N ASP A 118 12.24 8.31 4.06
CA ASP A 118 13.37 7.78 4.85
C ASP A 118 14.04 6.55 4.24
N LYS A 119 13.22 5.66 3.67
CA LYS A 119 13.63 4.35 3.16
C LYS A 119 12.83 4.00 1.93
N LYS A 120 13.50 3.35 0.98
CA LYS A 120 12.89 2.78 -0.22
C LYS A 120 13.10 1.28 -0.23
N ASN A 121 12.09 0.54 -0.68
CA ASN A 121 12.18 -0.89 -0.92
C ASN A 121 11.66 -1.18 -2.32
N LYS A 122 12.51 -1.80 -3.15
CA LYS A 122 12.12 -2.25 -4.48
C LYS A 122 11.61 -3.68 -4.37
N ALA A 123 10.32 -3.87 -4.63
CA ALA A 123 9.74 -5.20 -4.73
C ALA A 123 10.46 -6.01 -5.82
N GLN A 124 11.05 -7.13 -5.41
CA GLN A 124 11.75 -8.04 -6.31
C GLN A 124 10.75 -9.02 -6.95
N ALA A 125 11.12 -9.58 -8.10
CA ALA A 125 10.42 -10.73 -8.63
C ALA A 125 10.61 -11.93 -7.69
N MET A 126 9.67 -12.85 -7.73
CA MET A 126 9.79 -14.12 -7.01
C MET A 126 10.91 -14.95 -7.58
N THR A 127 11.56 -15.74 -6.73
CA THR A 127 12.41 -16.83 -7.17
C THR A 127 11.60 -17.85 -7.95
N GLU A 128 12.26 -18.64 -8.81
CA GLU A 128 11.62 -19.72 -9.55
C GLU A 128 10.83 -20.65 -8.62
N LYS A 129 11.40 -20.98 -7.45
CA LYS A 129 10.76 -21.81 -6.44
C LYS A 129 9.47 -21.17 -5.90
N GLU A 130 9.51 -19.91 -5.48
CA GLU A 130 8.34 -19.20 -4.96
C GLU A 130 7.24 -19.04 -6.03
N ALA A 131 7.64 -18.76 -7.28
CA ALA A 131 6.74 -18.67 -8.42
C ALA A 131 6.07 -20.02 -8.73
N PHE A 132 6.83 -21.11 -8.67
CA PHE A 132 6.33 -22.46 -8.87
C PHE A 132 5.34 -22.87 -7.78
N GLU A 133 5.66 -22.62 -6.51
CA GLU A 133 4.75 -22.85 -5.38
C GLU A 133 3.47 -22.01 -5.53
N LEU A 134 3.59 -20.73 -5.90
CA LEU A 134 2.43 -19.85 -6.10
C LEU A 134 1.52 -20.36 -7.22
N LEU A 135 2.08 -20.67 -8.39
CA LEU A 135 1.33 -21.24 -9.51
C LEU A 135 0.63 -22.52 -9.08
N SER A 136 1.33 -23.38 -8.32
CA SER A 136 0.78 -24.64 -7.87
C SER A 136 -0.43 -24.45 -6.96
N TRP A 137 -0.34 -23.52 -6.01
CA TRP A 137 -1.47 -23.19 -5.12
C TRP A 137 -2.67 -22.67 -5.90
N HIS A 138 -2.45 -21.86 -6.93
CA HIS A 138 -3.54 -21.30 -7.74
C HIS A 138 -4.18 -22.31 -8.70
N ALA A 139 -3.39 -23.14 -9.36
CA ALA A 139 -3.87 -24.07 -10.38
C ALA A 139 -4.35 -25.41 -9.81
N PHE A 140 -3.68 -25.93 -8.77
CA PHE A 140 -3.90 -27.28 -8.25
C PHE A 140 -4.35 -27.31 -6.78
N GLY A 141 -4.33 -26.16 -6.08
CA GLY A 141 -4.75 -26.08 -4.68
C GLY A 141 -3.79 -26.76 -3.69
N ASN A 142 -2.55 -27.03 -4.10
CA ASN A 142 -1.48 -27.59 -3.28
C ASN A 142 -0.16 -26.85 -3.53
N ASP A 143 0.84 -27.04 -2.67
CA ASP A 143 2.18 -26.46 -2.82
C ASP A 143 3.01 -27.08 -3.95
N TYR A 144 2.55 -28.21 -4.50
CA TYR A 144 3.23 -28.89 -5.60
C TYR A 144 2.24 -29.50 -6.62
N PRO A 145 2.50 -29.38 -7.94
CA PRO A 145 1.66 -29.96 -8.98
C PRO A 145 1.72 -31.48 -9.03
N ASP A 146 0.70 -32.11 -9.61
CA ASP A 146 0.79 -33.53 -9.96
C ASP A 146 1.94 -33.77 -10.96
N LYS A 147 2.52 -34.98 -10.91
CA LYS A 147 3.75 -35.32 -11.64
C LYS A 147 3.70 -35.01 -13.13
N GLU A 148 2.53 -35.14 -13.75
CA GLU A 148 2.33 -34.90 -15.19
C GLU A 148 2.36 -33.40 -15.57
N TYR A 149 2.14 -32.49 -14.62
CA TYR A 149 2.13 -31.04 -14.87
C TYR A 149 3.43 -30.33 -14.45
N ILE A 150 4.40 -31.03 -13.88
CA ILE A 150 5.64 -30.40 -13.36
C ILE A 150 6.37 -29.62 -14.46
N GLU A 151 6.61 -30.24 -15.62
CA GLU A 151 7.37 -29.57 -16.69
C GLU A 151 6.56 -28.40 -17.29
N LEU A 152 5.24 -28.57 -17.46
CA LEU A 152 4.38 -27.48 -17.92
C LEU A 152 4.37 -26.30 -16.93
N ALA A 153 4.32 -26.58 -15.63
CA ALA A 153 4.35 -25.55 -14.59
C ALA A 153 5.70 -24.80 -14.60
N ARG A 154 6.82 -25.48 -14.85
CA ARG A 154 8.13 -24.83 -15.03
C ARG A 154 8.16 -23.91 -16.25
N ASP A 155 7.63 -24.36 -17.38
CA ASP A 155 7.58 -23.55 -18.61
C ASP A 155 6.74 -22.27 -18.38
N ILE A 156 5.61 -22.38 -17.68
CA ILE A 156 4.77 -21.23 -17.30
C ILE A 156 5.53 -20.29 -16.36
N VAL A 157 6.21 -20.82 -15.34
CA VAL A 157 7.00 -20.01 -14.39
C VAL A 157 8.10 -19.24 -15.08
N ASP A 158 8.84 -19.88 -15.98
CA ASP A 158 9.90 -19.24 -16.77
C ASP A 158 9.32 -18.12 -17.66
N TYR A 159 8.21 -18.41 -18.35
CA TYR A 159 7.52 -17.42 -19.19
C TYR A 159 7.03 -16.20 -18.38
N CYS A 160 6.48 -16.41 -17.19
CA CYS A 160 5.95 -15.35 -16.34
C CYS A 160 7.03 -14.53 -15.61
N GLY A 161 8.29 -15.00 -15.61
CA GLY A 161 9.45 -14.26 -15.10
C GLY A 161 9.35 -13.89 -13.61
N GLY A 162 8.69 -14.73 -12.80
CA GLY A 162 8.54 -14.50 -11.36
C GLY A 162 7.62 -13.34 -10.98
N LEU A 163 6.75 -12.87 -11.88
CA LEU A 163 5.75 -11.83 -11.56
C LEU A 163 4.47 -12.48 -11.00
N PRO A 164 4.09 -12.23 -9.73
CA PRO A 164 2.92 -12.84 -9.10
C PRO A 164 1.60 -12.64 -9.83
N LEU A 165 1.41 -11.49 -10.51
CA LEU A 165 0.15 -11.23 -11.21
C LEU A 165 0.01 -12.00 -12.53
N ALA A 166 1.11 -12.54 -13.07
CA ALA A 166 1.10 -13.32 -14.30
C ALA A 166 0.92 -14.82 -14.05
N LEU A 167 1.10 -15.27 -12.80
CA LEU A 167 0.93 -16.64 -12.32
C LEU A 167 -0.46 -16.80 -11.71
#